data_AF-A0A970PT45-F1
#
_entry.id   AF-A0A970PT45-F1
#
_cell.length_a   1.000
_cell.length_b   1.000
_cell.length_c   1.000
_cell.angle_alpha   90.00
_cell.angle_beta   90.00
_cell.angle_gamma   90.00
#
_symmetry.space_group_name_H-M   'P 1'
#
loop_
_entity.id
_entity.type
_entity.pdbx_description
1 polymer ?
#
loop_
_entity_poly.entity_id
_entity_poly.type
_entity_poly.pdbx_seq_one_letter_code
_entity_poly.pdbx_strand_id
1 'polypeptide(L)'
;MSRTLKIGCLLLTVVMILLLPFTLPSGAMLEDEQMRLEEEMWAQEDTGHLIDLLLPKALAEAPATEPLPIDFSPGRRPNPALFTQDGYEDESITVNLQTLEEEGVVWRVAEIYLTHPSQLRTATAGGPRSNRVAFISAMAEKNNAIFATNANYMTNDPAKTSFEYRMGERVRAKYNNLKDLLIT
;
A
#
# COMPACT_ATOMS: atom_id res chain seq x y z
N MET A 1 -58.61 9.99 -10.59
CA MET A 1 -57.99 10.49 -9.33
C MET A 1 -58.60 11.84 -8.98
N SER A 2 -59.33 11.95 -7.87
CA SER A 2 -60.09 13.16 -7.51
C SER A 2 -59.15 14.32 -7.17
N ARG A 3 -59.61 15.56 -7.43
CA ARG A 3 -58.83 16.79 -7.19
C ARG A 3 -58.39 16.90 -5.72
N THR A 4 -59.24 16.45 -4.81
CA THR A 4 -58.98 16.37 -3.37
C THR A 4 -57.85 15.39 -3.02
N LEU A 5 -57.77 14.25 -3.70
CA LEU A 5 -56.69 13.28 -3.49
C LEU A 5 -55.33 13.81 -3.97
N LYS A 6 -55.32 14.55 -5.09
CA LYS A 6 -54.09 15.19 -5.59
C LYS A 6 -53.57 16.27 -4.64
N ILE A 7 -54.47 17.08 -4.09
CA ILE A 7 -54.12 18.12 -3.11
C ILE A 7 -53.62 17.48 -1.81
N GLY A 8 -54.27 16.41 -1.35
CA GLY A 8 -53.84 15.65 -0.17
C GLY A 8 -52.43 15.06 -0.33
N CYS A 9 -52.14 14.43 -1.47
CA CYS A 9 -50.80 13.90 -1.74
C CYS A 9 -49.74 14.99 -1.81
N LEU A 10 -50.06 16.16 -2.38
CA LEU A 10 -49.13 17.27 -2.53
C LEU A 10 -48.82 17.95 -1.18
N LEU A 11 -49.81 18.05 -0.30
CA LEU A 11 -49.61 18.49 1.09
C LEU A 11 -48.72 17.51 1.86
N LEU A 12 -48.94 16.21 1.69
CA LEU A 12 -48.13 15.17 2.35
C LEU A 12 -46.66 15.23 1.91
N THR A 13 -46.39 15.39 0.62
CA THR A 13 -45.00 15.51 0.12
C THR A 13 -44.32 16.78 0.58
N VAL A 14 -45.03 17.91 0.64
CA VAL A 14 -44.46 19.16 1.18
C VAL A 14 -44.12 19.03 2.66
N VAL A 15 -44.99 18.39 3.45
CA VAL A 15 -44.72 18.11 4.87
C VAL A 15 -43.52 17.17 5.04
N MET A 16 -43.42 16.13 4.21
CA MET A 16 -42.25 15.25 4.23
C MET A 16 -40.96 16.00 3.90
N ILE A 17 -40.94 16.84 2.86
CA ILE A 17 -39.75 17.62 2.45
C ILE A 17 -39.33 18.60 3.55
N LEU A 18 -40.28 19.24 4.22
CA LEU A 18 -40.01 20.17 5.32
C LEU A 18 -39.49 19.47 6.58
N LEU A 19 -39.81 18.18 6.76
CA LEU A 19 -39.34 17.37 7.89
C LEU A 19 -37.96 16.73 7.65
N LEU A 20 -37.53 16.56 6.40
CA LEU A 20 -36.21 15.96 6.05
C LEU A 20 -35.01 16.57 6.79
N PRO A 21 -34.84 17.90 6.92
CA PRO A 21 -33.67 18.46 7.61
C PRO A 21 -33.67 18.24 9.13
N PHE A 22 -34.79 17.82 9.71
CA PHE A 22 -34.91 17.53 11.14
C PHE A 22 -34.85 16.04 11.47
N THR A 23 -35.10 15.17 10.47
CA THR A 23 -35.11 13.71 10.66
C THR A 23 -33.87 13.04 10.07
N LEU A 24 -33.22 13.66 9.09
CA LEU A 24 -31.97 13.16 8.53
C LEU A 24 -30.79 13.85 9.22
N PRO A 25 -29.93 13.12 9.95
CA PRO A 25 -28.69 13.68 10.47
C PRO A 25 -27.86 14.20 9.28
N SER A 26 -27.26 15.38 9.44
CA SER A 26 -26.61 16.16 8.37
C SER A 26 -25.38 15.51 7.72
N GLY A 27 -25.11 14.24 8.00
CA GLY A 27 -23.90 13.52 7.57
C GLY A 27 -22.59 14.07 8.18
N ALA A 28 -22.66 15.20 8.90
CA ALA A 28 -21.55 15.76 9.65
C ALA A 28 -21.36 14.94 10.94
N MET A 29 -20.69 13.80 10.80
CA MET A 29 -20.18 13.05 11.93
C MET A 29 -18.88 13.70 12.42
N LEU A 30 -18.63 13.60 13.72
CA LEU A 30 -17.30 13.88 14.27
C LEU A 30 -16.29 12.96 13.59
N GLU A 31 -15.10 13.46 13.28
CA GLU A 31 -14.06 12.69 12.57
C GLU A 31 -13.77 11.33 13.25
N ASP A 32 -13.87 11.29 14.58
CA ASP A 32 -13.67 10.08 15.38
C ASP A 32 -14.75 9.01 15.13
N GLU A 33 -16.01 9.40 14.95
CA GLU A 33 -17.12 8.48 14.67
C GLU A 33 -17.11 8.02 13.21
N GLN A 34 -16.68 8.87 12.28
CA GLN A 34 -16.44 8.47 10.88
C GLN A 34 -15.32 7.43 10.82
N MET A 35 -14.22 7.66 11.55
CA MET A 35 -13.08 6.76 11.59
C MET A 35 -13.44 5.41 12.21
N ARG A 36 -14.26 5.37 13.26
CA ARG A 36 -14.76 4.11 13.82
C ARG A 36 -15.61 3.32 12.82
N LEU A 37 -16.54 4.00 12.14
CA LEU A 37 -17.41 3.37 11.14
C LEU A 37 -16.63 2.89 9.91
N GLU A 38 -15.62 3.64 9.47
CA GLU A 38 -14.70 3.20 8.42
C GLU A 38 -13.89 1.96 8.88
N GLU A 39 -13.37 1.95 10.11
CA GLU A 39 -12.69 0.76 10.66
C GLU A 39 -13.61 -0.47 10.74
N GLU A 40 -14.88 -0.29 11.14
CA GLU A 40 -15.88 -1.36 11.20
C GLU A 40 -16.23 -1.91 9.80
N MET A 41 -16.42 -1.03 8.81
CA MET A 41 -16.70 -1.45 7.42
C MET A 41 -15.52 -2.21 6.80
N TRP A 42 -14.29 -1.75 7.02
CA TRP A 42 -13.09 -2.40 6.49
C TRP A 42 -12.77 -3.72 7.21
N ALA A 43 -13.04 -3.82 8.52
CA ALA A 43 -12.93 -5.08 9.25
C ALA A 43 -13.94 -6.13 8.77
N GLN A 44 -15.10 -5.68 8.25
CA GLN A 44 -16.11 -6.56 7.68
C GLN A 44 -15.72 -7.03 6.26
N GLU A 45 -15.03 -6.22 5.46
CA GLU A 45 -14.51 -6.64 4.14
C GLU A 45 -13.40 -7.71 4.23
N ASP A 46 -12.59 -7.71 5.29
CA ASP A 46 -11.59 -8.77 5.57
C ASP A 46 -12.23 -10.15 5.90
N THR A 47 -13.56 -10.23 6.07
CA THR A 47 -14.29 -11.51 6.21
C THR A 47 -14.71 -12.12 4.86
N GLY A 48 -13.96 -11.83 3.79
CA GLY A 48 -14.15 -12.26 2.40
C GLY A 48 -14.10 -13.78 2.12
N HIS A 49 -14.34 -14.63 3.11
CA HIS A 49 -14.31 -16.09 3.02
C HIS A 49 -15.26 -16.67 1.96
N LEU A 50 -16.33 -15.93 1.62
CA LEU A 50 -17.30 -16.26 0.57
C LEU A 50 -16.82 -15.83 -0.83
N ILE A 51 -16.13 -14.70 -0.93
CA ILE A 51 -15.60 -14.17 -2.19
C ILE A 51 -14.41 -15.02 -2.64
N ASP A 52 -13.58 -15.45 -1.68
CA ASP A 52 -12.47 -16.38 -1.88
C ASP A 52 -12.90 -17.78 -2.35
N LEU A 53 -14.14 -18.18 -2.04
CA LEU A 53 -14.73 -19.47 -2.46
C LEU A 53 -15.36 -19.40 -3.86
N LEU A 54 -15.89 -18.24 -4.24
CA LEU A 54 -16.69 -18.06 -5.47
C LEU A 54 -15.88 -17.55 -6.66
N LEU A 55 -14.74 -16.91 -6.42
CA LEU A 55 -13.86 -16.45 -7.50
C LEU A 55 -12.77 -17.49 -7.80
N PRO A 56 -12.66 -17.98 -9.04
CA PRO A 56 -11.54 -18.81 -9.43
C PRO A 56 -10.24 -18.01 -9.27
N LYS A 57 -9.39 -18.42 -8.33
CA LYS A 57 -8.06 -17.85 -8.17
C LYS A 57 -7.22 -18.30 -9.36
N ALA A 58 -6.72 -17.34 -10.14
CA ALA A 58 -5.69 -17.63 -11.13
C ALA A 58 -4.46 -18.14 -10.35
N LEU A 59 -4.24 -19.45 -10.37
CA LEU A 59 -3.02 -20.04 -9.87
C LEU A 59 -1.93 -19.73 -10.90
N ALA A 60 -1.11 -18.73 -10.62
CA ALA A 60 0.11 -18.51 -11.37
C ALA A 60 0.96 -19.78 -11.32
N GLU A 61 1.64 -20.08 -12.42
CA GLU A 61 2.58 -21.19 -12.54
C GLU A 61 3.54 -21.16 -11.34
N ALA A 62 3.77 -22.33 -10.72
CA ALA A 62 4.58 -22.41 -9.52
C ALA A 62 5.93 -21.71 -9.78
N PRO A 63 6.30 -20.72 -8.96
CA PRO A 63 7.51 -19.95 -9.24
C PRO A 63 8.70 -20.91 -9.21
N ALA A 64 9.63 -20.73 -10.15
CA ALA A 64 10.87 -21.53 -10.23
C ALA A 64 11.66 -21.52 -8.91
N THR A 65 11.39 -20.52 -8.07
CA THR A 65 11.99 -20.31 -6.77
C THR A 65 10.91 -20.18 -5.69
N GLU A 66 11.08 -20.87 -4.56
CA GLU A 66 10.15 -20.76 -3.42
C GLU A 66 10.00 -19.29 -2.95
N PRO A 67 8.77 -18.76 -2.88
CA PRO A 67 8.52 -17.40 -2.42
C PRO A 67 9.05 -17.16 -1.01
N LEU A 68 9.70 -16.03 -0.80
CA LEU A 68 9.98 -15.55 0.55
C LEU A 68 8.69 -15.24 1.32
N PRO A 69 8.67 -15.46 2.65
CA PRO A 69 7.55 -15.06 3.49
C PRO A 69 7.38 -13.54 3.46
N ILE A 70 6.12 -13.12 3.53
CA ILE A 70 5.74 -11.70 3.62
C ILE A 70 5.79 -11.29 5.09
N ASP A 71 7.01 -11.06 5.57
CA ASP A 71 7.34 -10.67 6.95
C ASP A 71 8.64 -9.85 6.99
N PHE A 72 9.14 -9.49 8.17
CA PHE A 72 10.40 -8.74 8.33
C PHE A 72 11.65 -9.62 8.43
N SER A 73 11.58 -10.90 8.03
CA SER A 73 12.77 -11.73 7.94
C SER A 73 13.68 -11.25 6.79
N PRO A 74 15.01 -11.40 6.91
CA PRO A 74 15.93 -11.08 5.83
C PRO A 74 15.67 -11.91 4.57
N GLY A 75 16.07 -11.39 3.41
CA GLY A 75 16.09 -12.15 2.17
C GLY A 75 17.11 -13.28 2.19
N ARG A 76 17.23 -14.00 1.07
CA ARG A 76 18.26 -15.03 0.89
C ARG A 76 19.63 -14.38 0.92
N ARG A 77 20.61 -15.05 1.51
CA ARG A 77 22.00 -14.56 1.50
C ARG A 77 22.52 -14.55 0.06
N PRO A 78 23.05 -13.42 -0.44
CA PRO A 78 23.65 -13.35 -1.77
C PRO A 78 24.82 -14.30 -1.87
N ASN A 79 24.99 -14.93 -3.04
CA ASN A 79 26.20 -15.68 -3.32
C ASN A 79 27.30 -14.72 -3.82
N PRO A 80 28.43 -14.56 -3.10
CA PRO A 80 29.50 -13.66 -3.52
C PRO A 80 30.07 -13.95 -4.92
N ALA A 81 29.97 -15.21 -5.38
CA ALA A 81 30.46 -15.62 -6.69
C ALA A 81 29.58 -15.17 -7.87
N LEU A 82 28.36 -14.69 -7.61
CA LEU A 82 27.38 -14.25 -8.61
C LEU A 82 27.37 -12.73 -8.81
N PHE A 83 28.17 -11.99 -8.05
CA PHE A 83 28.39 -10.58 -8.31
C PHE A 83 29.30 -10.38 -9.51
N THR A 84 28.90 -9.47 -10.38
CA THR A 84 29.70 -9.03 -11.52
C THR A 84 30.18 -7.60 -11.28
N GLN A 85 30.96 -7.06 -12.21
CA GLN A 85 31.38 -5.66 -12.13
C GLN A 85 30.18 -4.70 -12.16
N ASP A 86 29.15 -5.05 -12.93
CA ASP A 86 28.03 -4.18 -13.24
C ASP A 86 26.70 -4.72 -12.69
N GLY A 87 26.71 -5.65 -11.73
CA GLY A 87 25.46 -6.28 -11.30
C GLY A 87 25.56 -7.52 -10.44
N TYR A 88 24.46 -8.26 -10.44
CA TYR A 88 24.28 -9.55 -9.75
C TYR A 88 23.19 -10.36 -10.45
N GLU A 89 23.38 -11.67 -10.58
CA GLU A 89 22.36 -12.55 -11.18
C GLU A 89 22.31 -13.91 -10.49
N ASP A 90 21.13 -14.27 -9.99
CA ASP A 90 20.79 -15.64 -9.56
C ASP A 90 19.42 -16.08 -10.10
N GLU A 91 18.95 -17.27 -9.70
CA GLU A 91 17.66 -17.83 -10.13
C GLU A 91 16.43 -16.98 -9.75
N SER A 92 16.60 -15.98 -8.88
CA SER A 92 15.53 -15.19 -8.30
C SER A 92 15.60 -13.69 -8.60
N ILE A 93 16.80 -13.14 -8.76
CA ILE A 93 17.06 -11.71 -8.91
C ILE A 93 18.14 -11.51 -9.98
N THR A 94 17.86 -10.61 -10.92
CA THR A 94 18.86 -10.04 -11.84
C THR A 94 18.93 -8.53 -11.60
N VAL A 95 20.13 -8.00 -11.42
CA VAL A 95 20.41 -6.57 -11.27
C VAL A 95 21.48 -6.18 -12.28
N ASN A 96 21.16 -5.21 -13.14
CA ASN A 96 22.08 -4.57 -14.06
C ASN A 96 22.24 -3.10 -13.68
N LEU A 97 23.46 -2.66 -13.47
CA LEU A 97 23.82 -1.29 -13.12
C LEU A 97 24.42 -0.61 -14.34
N GLN A 98 23.93 0.59 -14.65
CA GLN A 98 24.49 1.42 -15.70
C GLN A 98 24.65 2.86 -15.22
N THR A 99 25.67 3.52 -15.74
CA THR A 99 25.87 4.97 -15.54
C THR A 99 25.66 5.66 -16.88
N LEU A 100 24.70 6.59 -16.92
CA LEU A 100 24.41 7.41 -18.09
C LEU A 100 24.85 8.84 -17.78
N GLU A 101 25.48 9.50 -18.74
CA GLU A 101 25.82 10.92 -18.63
C GLU A 101 25.15 11.67 -19.78
N GLU A 102 24.14 12.46 -19.45
CA GLU A 102 23.33 13.19 -20.42
C GLU A 102 23.10 14.61 -19.91
N GLU A 103 23.29 15.60 -20.77
CA GLU A 103 23.04 17.03 -20.46
C GLU A 103 23.77 17.54 -19.19
N GLY A 104 24.93 16.96 -18.87
CA GLY A 104 25.72 17.30 -17.68
C GLY A 104 25.18 16.68 -16.38
N VAL A 105 24.25 15.74 -16.47
CA VAL A 105 23.70 14.97 -15.33
C VAL A 105 24.20 13.53 -15.41
N VAL A 106 24.71 13.02 -14.29
CA VAL A 106 25.14 11.63 -14.14
C VAL A 106 24.01 10.82 -13.48
N TRP A 107 23.39 9.94 -14.27
CA TRP A 107 22.35 9.03 -13.83
C TRP A 107 22.96 7.68 -13.47
N ARG A 108 22.65 7.19 -12.27
CA ARG A 108 22.94 5.81 -11.86
C ARG A 108 21.65 5.02 -11.93
N VAL A 109 21.54 4.12 -12.90
CA VAL A 109 20.33 3.36 -13.15
C VAL A 109 20.57 1.91 -12.76
N ALA A 110 19.64 1.35 -11.98
CA ALA A 110 19.59 -0.07 -11.67
C ALA A 110 18.35 -0.66 -12.33
N GLU A 111 18.56 -1.55 -13.28
CA GLU A 111 17.50 -2.37 -13.88
C GLU A 111 17.42 -3.69 -13.11
N ILE A 112 16.23 -4.02 -12.62
CA ILE A 112 16.02 -5.14 -11.69
C ILE A 112 14.90 -6.02 -12.22
N TYR A 113 15.20 -7.31 -12.40
CA TYR A 113 14.21 -8.34 -12.70
C TYR A 113 14.08 -9.28 -11.50
N LEU A 114 12.83 -9.58 -11.14
CA LEU A 114 12.49 -10.46 -10.02
C LEU A 114 11.62 -11.59 -10.54
N THR A 115 11.96 -12.84 -10.22
CA THR A 115 11.12 -13.99 -10.59
C THR A 115 9.87 -14.09 -9.72
N HIS A 116 9.88 -13.50 -8.52
CA HIS A 116 8.73 -13.43 -7.65
C HIS A 116 8.69 -12.09 -6.87
N PRO A 117 7.52 -11.44 -6.73
CA PRO A 117 7.41 -10.13 -6.07
C PRO A 117 7.82 -10.11 -4.60
N SER A 118 7.82 -11.26 -3.91
CA SER A 118 8.29 -11.33 -2.51
C SER A 118 9.79 -11.05 -2.31
N GLN A 119 10.56 -10.98 -3.41
CA GLN A 119 11.95 -10.52 -3.43
C GLN A 119 12.06 -8.98 -3.29
N LEU A 120 11.03 -8.22 -3.67
CA LEU A 120 10.98 -6.78 -3.43
C LEU A 120 10.56 -6.54 -1.99
N ARG A 121 11.49 -6.00 -1.17
CA ARG A 121 11.29 -5.92 0.27
C ARG A 121 11.39 -4.51 0.85
N THR A 122 10.51 -4.19 1.80
CA THR A 122 10.58 -2.97 2.59
C THR A 122 11.42 -3.21 3.84
N ALA A 123 12.50 -2.45 3.98
CA ALA A 123 13.35 -2.46 5.17
C ALA A 123 13.00 -1.30 6.11
N THR A 124 13.19 -1.50 7.41
CA THR A 124 12.97 -0.47 8.43
C THR A 124 14.17 -0.35 9.36
N ALA A 125 14.50 0.88 9.76
CA ALA A 125 15.62 1.16 10.67
C ALA A 125 15.32 0.78 12.14
N GLY A 126 14.04 0.57 12.48
CA GLY A 126 13.55 0.19 13.80
C GLY A 126 12.36 -0.75 13.64
N GLY A 127 11.34 -0.59 14.49
CA GLY A 127 10.04 -1.21 14.21
C GLY A 127 9.30 -0.49 13.07
N PRO A 128 8.26 -1.09 12.46
CA PRO A 128 7.53 -0.50 11.32
C PRO A 128 6.89 0.86 11.62
N ARG A 129 6.47 1.09 12.87
CA ARG A 129 5.94 2.38 13.36
C ARG A 129 7.01 3.31 13.94
N SER A 130 8.27 2.88 14.02
CA SER A 130 9.36 3.70 14.54
C SER A 130 9.68 4.88 13.62
N ASN A 131 10.12 5.98 14.24
CA ASN A 131 10.73 7.14 13.60
C ASN A 131 12.28 7.06 13.57
N ARG A 132 12.85 5.87 13.78
CA ARG A 132 14.31 5.69 13.78
C ARG A 132 14.82 5.76 12.34
N VAL A 133 16.06 6.22 12.23
CA VAL A 133 16.77 6.35 10.96
C VAL A 133 18.05 5.53 11.04
N ALA A 134 18.46 4.98 9.90
CA ALA A 134 19.69 4.23 9.76
C ALA A 134 20.23 4.41 8.34
N PHE A 135 21.53 4.17 8.17
CA PHE A 135 22.12 4.13 6.83
C PHE A 135 21.49 3.01 6.00
N ILE A 136 21.24 3.30 4.72
CA ILE A 136 20.71 2.33 3.76
C ILE A 136 21.63 1.10 3.67
N SER A 137 22.95 1.30 3.70
CA SER A 137 23.94 0.22 3.70
C SER A 137 23.77 -0.75 4.88
N ALA A 138 23.60 -0.23 6.09
CA ALA A 138 23.37 -1.05 7.29
C ALA A 138 22.04 -1.82 7.23
N MET A 139 20.99 -1.19 6.68
CA MET A 139 19.71 -1.87 6.47
C MET A 139 19.80 -2.94 5.37
N ALA A 140 20.51 -2.66 4.28
CA ALA A 140 20.73 -3.58 3.18
C ALA A 140 21.48 -4.83 3.65
N GLU A 141 22.57 -4.64 4.40
CA GLU A 141 23.35 -5.74 4.98
C GLU A 141 22.49 -6.62 5.90
N LYS A 142 21.75 -6.02 6.84
CA LYS A 142 20.86 -6.75 7.75
C LYS A 142 19.79 -7.58 7.02
N ASN A 143 19.33 -7.11 5.85
CA ASN A 143 18.27 -7.74 5.09
C ASN A 143 18.78 -8.62 3.94
N ASN A 144 20.10 -8.85 3.83
CA ASN A 144 20.71 -9.60 2.73
C ASN A 144 20.35 -9.03 1.34
N ALA A 145 20.21 -7.70 1.23
CA ALA A 145 19.77 -7.07 0.00
C ALA A 145 20.88 -7.04 -1.06
N ILE A 146 20.53 -7.37 -2.30
CA ILE A 146 21.39 -7.21 -3.49
C ILE A 146 21.50 -5.72 -3.87
N PHE A 147 20.36 -5.04 -3.87
CA PHE A 147 20.24 -3.62 -4.16
C PHE A 147 19.28 -2.97 -3.15
N ALA A 148 19.58 -1.75 -2.73
CA ALA A 148 18.73 -1.00 -1.82
C ALA A 148 18.78 0.50 -2.14
N THR A 149 17.62 1.16 -2.05
CA THR A 149 17.48 2.61 -2.20
C THR A 149 16.51 3.14 -1.14
N ASN A 150 16.53 4.45 -0.89
CA ASN A 150 15.51 5.08 -0.07
C ASN A 150 14.16 5.05 -0.80
N ALA A 151 13.08 4.88 -0.04
CA ALA A 151 11.73 4.86 -0.58
C ALA A 151 10.98 6.16 -0.27
N ASN A 152 10.53 6.30 0.99
CA ASN A 152 9.55 7.34 1.34
C ASN A 152 10.20 8.65 1.79
N TYR A 153 9.46 9.74 1.60
CA TYR A 153 9.76 11.05 2.19
C TYR A 153 9.65 10.98 3.71
N MET A 154 10.74 11.33 4.40
CA MET A 154 10.77 11.35 5.86
C MET A 154 10.47 12.74 6.44
N THR A 155 10.61 13.79 5.64
CA THR A 155 10.60 15.18 6.09
C THR A 155 9.31 15.89 5.67
N ASN A 156 8.27 15.77 6.50
CA ASN A 156 7.37 16.88 6.84
C ASN A 156 6.28 16.54 7.86
N ASP A 157 6.30 15.36 8.48
CA ASP A 157 5.38 15.07 9.58
C ASP A 157 5.93 13.95 10.48
N PRO A 158 6.17 14.17 11.79
CA PRO A 158 6.46 13.08 12.73
C PRO A 158 5.29 12.08 12.82
N ALA A 159 4.07 12.48 12.44
CA ALA A 159 2.97 11.57 12.18
C ALA A 159 3.07 11.12 10.71
N LYS A 160 3.55 9.91 10.44
CA LYS A 160 3.56 9.34 9.08
C LYS A 160 2.17 9.52 8.42
N THR A 161 2.04 10.36 7.39
CA THR A 161 0.73 10.69 6.81
C THR A 161 0.48 10.09 5.44
N SER A 162 1.32 9.18 4.94
CA SER A 162 1.09 8.45 3.68
C SER A 162 0.53 7.05 3.97
N PHE A 163 -0.17 6.46 3.02
CA PHE A 163 -0.60 5.07 3.08
C PHE A 163 0.65 4.18 3.16
N GLU A 164 0.69 3.27 4.13
CA GLU A 164 1.87 2.42 4.34
C GLU A 164 1.48 1.00 4.71
N TYR A 165 1.86 0.09 3.81
CA TYR A 165 1.78 -1.34 4.02
C TYR A 165 3.19 -1.92 3.86
N ARG A 166 3.68 -2.63 4.87
CA ARG A 166 5.07 -3.10 4.91
C ARG A 166 5.06 -4.57 5.33
N MET A 167 5.43 -5.46 4.41
CA MET A 167 5.60 -6.88 4.72
C MET A 167 4.39 -7.53 5.41
N GLY A 168 3.19 -7.31 4.88
CA GLY A 168 1.97 -7.87 5.50
C GLY A 168 1.47 -7.07 6.71
N GLU A 169 2.27 -6.12 7.23
CA GLU A 169 1.85 -5.25 8.32
C GLU A 169 1.25 -3.94 7.78
N ARG A 170 0.00 -3.70 8.17
CA ARG A 170 -0.67 -2.41 8.00
C ARG A 170 -0.08 -1.39 8.96
N VAL A 171 0.84 -0.56 8.46
CA VAL A 171 1.48 0.50 9.25
C VAL A 171 0.57 1.72 9.35
N ARG A 172 -0.08 2.10 8.23
CA ARG A 172 -1.12 3.13 8.18
C ARG A 172 -2.11 2.86 7.05
N ALA A 173 -3.40 2.94 7.37
CA ALA A 173 -4.50 2.63 6.44
C ALA A 173 -5.18 3.86 5.82
N LYS A 174 -5.13 5.03 6.48
CA LYS A 174 -5.82 6.23 6.02
C LYS A 174 -5.19 6.77 4.74
N TYR A 175 -5.92 6.88 3.64
CA TYR A 175 -5.41 7.52 2.43
C TYR A 175 -5.12 9.01 2.66
N ASN A 176 -4.08 9.54 2.04
CA ASN A 176 -3.79 10.96 1.97
C ASN A 176 -3.75 11.41 0.52
N ASN A 177 -4.84 12.04 0.09
CA ASN A 177 -5.02 12.55 -1.27
C ASN A 177 -3.96 13.57 -1.73
N LEU A 178 -3.18 14.15 -0.82
CA LEU A 178 -2.09 15.08 -1.16
C LEU A 178 -0.73 14.39 -1.31
N LYS A 179 -0.55 13.20 -0.76
CA LYS A 179 0.76 12.52 -0.68
C LYS A 179 0.78 11.14 -1.31
N ASP A 180 -0.35 10.45 -1.33
CA ASP A 180 -0.48 9.12 -1.89
C ASP A 180 -0.89 9.27 -3.37
N LEU A 181 -0.08 8.70 -4.25
CA LEU A 181 -0.37 8.62 -5.68
C LEU A 181 -0.65 7.17 -6.03
N LEU A 182 -1.87 6.89 -6.51
CA LEU A 182 -2.15 5.62 -7.19
C LEU A 182 -1.73 5.78 -8.65
N ILE A 183 -0.70 5.05 -9.06
CA ILE A 183 -0.37 4.90 -10.49
C ILE A 183 -1.25 3.75 -11.00
N THR A 184 -2.22 4.09 -11.84
CA THR A 184 -3.10 3.14 -12.55
C THR A 184 -2.52 2.73 -13.87
#